data_AF-W4VKV5-F1
#
_entry.id   AF-W4VKV5-F1
#
_cell.length_a   1.000
_cell.length_b   1.000
_cell.length_c   1.000
_cell.angle_alpha   90.00
_cell.angle_beta   90.00
_cell.angle_gamma   90.00
#
_symmetry.space_group_name_H-M   'P 1'
#
loop_
_entity.id
_entity.type
_entity.pdbx_description
1 polymer ?
#
loop_
_entity_poly.entity_id
_entity_poly.type
_entity_poly.pdbx_seq_one_letter_code
_entity_poly.pdbx_strand_id
1 'polypeptide(L)'
;MWVADMDFQTPPAVTQALTERAKHGIFGYTFTDNALQDTITNWLSYKHDWDVKSSSIVYSPGVIVTLHMAMQTFTEVGDKVLIQTPPVYPPFYDIIKNMIAN
;
A
#
# COMPACT_ATOMS: atom_id res chain seq x y z
N MET A 1 19.09 11.07 6.60
CA MET A 1 18.54 10.30 5.47
C MET A 1 18.81 8.82 5.68
N TRP A 2 17.82 8.05 6.13
CA TRP A 2 17.93 6.59 6.33
C TRP A 2 16.59 5.89 6.08
N VAL A 3 15.47 6.59 6.32
CA VAL A 3 14.14 6.22 5.86
C VAL A 3 13.93 6.72 4.42
N ALA A 4 13.10 6.02 3.66
CA ALA A 4 12.67 6.43 2.32
C ALA A 4 11.54 7.47 2.38
N ASP A 5 11.82 8.64 2.96
CA ASP A 5 11.02 9.85 2.84
C ASP A 5 11.77 10.91 2.01
N MET A 6 11.13 12.06 1.78
CA MET A 6 11.70 13.13 0.96
C MET A 6 11.67 14.45 1.73
N ASP A 7 12.79 15.16 1.73
CA ASP A 7 12.90 16.54 2.21
C ASP A 7 12.40 17.58 1.16
N PHE A 8 11.53 17.15 0.25
CA PHE A 8 10.88 18.02 -0.75
C PHE A 8 9.45 18.35 -0.33
N GLN A 9 9.01 19.55 -0.71
CA GLN A 9 7.61 19.91 -0.54
C GLN A 9 6.71 18.98 -1.36
N THR A 10 5.61 18.56 -0.75
CA THR A 10 4.55 17.78 -1.42
C THR A 10 3.93 18.60 -2.56
N PRO A 11 3.47 17.97 -3.65
CA PRO A 11 2.76 18.69 -4.72
C PRO A 11 1.60 19.55 -4.21
N PRO A 12 1.40 20.79 -4.74
CA PRO A 12 0.36 21.71 -4.24
C PRO A 12 -1.04 21.11 -4.19
N ALA A 13 -1.39 20.24 -5.15
CA ALA A 13 -2.68 19.56 -5.20
C ALA A 13 -2.97 18.72 -3.95
N VAL A 14 -1.95 18.06 -3.38
CA VAL A 14 -2.10 17.24 -2.17
C VAL A 14 -2.30 18.13 -0.95
N THR A 15 -1.48 19.17 -0.78
CA THR A 15 -1.60 20.11 0.35
C THR A 15 -2.94 20.84 0.34
N GLN A 16 -3.44 21.23 -0.84
CA GLN A 16 -4.75 21.84 -1.00
C GLN A 16 -5.87 20.86 -0.63
N ALA A 17 -5.85 19.63 -1.15
CA ALA A 17 -6.86 18.61 -0.83
C ALA A 17 -6.92 18.31 0.67
N LEU A 18 -5.76 18.19 1.34
CA LEU A 18 -5.69 17.97 2.78
C LEU A 18 -6.23 19.18 3.57
N THR A 19 -5.92 20.39 3.12
CA THR A 19 -6.41 21.63 3.74
C THR A 19 -7.94 21.73 3.64
N GLU A 20 -8.51 21.47 2.46
CA GLU A 20 -9.96 21.44 2.27
C GLU A 20 -10.62 20.33 3.10
N ARG A 21 -10.03 19.14 3.16
CA ARG A 21 -10.53 18.05 4.00
C ARG A 21 -10.55 18.42 5.48
N ALA A 22 -9.54 19.15 5.96
CA ALA A 22 -9.46 19.62 7.34
C ALA A 22 -10.54 20.67 7.65
N LYS A 23 -10.86 21.56 6.71
CA LYS A 23 -11.93 22.56 6.86
C LYS A 23 -13.33 21.97 7.05
N HIS A 24 -13.57 20.75 6.56
CA HIS A 24 -14.86 20.08 6.68
C HIS A 24 -15.32 19.88 8.14
N GLY A 25 -14.37 19.79 9.10
CA GLY A 25 -14.67 19.74 10.54
C GLY A 25 -15.29 18.44 11.07
N ILE A 26 -15.75 17.54 10.19
CA ILE A 26 -16.28 16.22 10.55
C ILE A 26 -15.29 15.12 10.10
N PHE A 27 -14.84 14.28 11.02
CA PHE A 27 -13.84 13.22 10.77
C PHE A 27 -14.37 11.81 11.06
N GLY A 28 -15.67 11.61 10.82
CA GLY A 28 -16.30 10.29 10.93
C GLY A 28 -15.88 9.33 9.82
N TYR A 29 -16.56 8.19 9.77
CA TYR A 29 -16.31 7.15 8.78
C TYR A 29 -16.47 7.65 7.34
N THR A 30 -15.58 7.17 6.48
CA THR A 30 -15.60 7.42 5.04
C THR A 30 -15.48 6.11 4.30
N PHE A 31 -15.88 6.10 3.03
CA PHE A 31 -15.77 4.95 2.15
C PHE A 31 -14.96 5.36 0.93
N THR A 32 -14.28 4.39 0.32
CA THR A 32 -13.65 4.59 -0.98
C THR A 32 -14.73 4.69 -2.05
N ASP A 33 -14.63 5.69 -2.92
CA ASP A 33 -15.56 5.90 -4.02
C ASP A 33 -15.02 5.28 -5.32
N ASN A 34 -15.90 5.18 -6.33
CA ASN A 34 -15.52 4.68 -7.65
C ASN A 34 -14.50 5.60 -8.33
N ALA A 35 -14.52 6.90 -8.03
CA ALA A 35 -13.57 7.86 -8.59
C ALA A 35 -12.11 7.53 -8.19
N LEU A 36 -11.88 7.06 -6.97
CA LEU A 36 -10.57 6.57 -6.55
C LEU A 36 -10.13 5.34 -7.35
N GLN A 37 -11.03 4.39 -7.61
CA GLN A 37 -10.72 3.19 -8.41
C GLN A 37 -10.34 3.56 -9.84
N ASP A 38 -11.13 4.43 -10.47
CA ASP A 38 -10.86 4.91 -11.83
C ASP A 38 -9.54 5.67 -11.91
N THR A 39 -9.22 6.47 -10.89
CA THR A 39 -7.93 7.17 -10.82
C THR A 39 -6.75 6.19 -10.76
N ILE A 40 -6.85 5.12 -9.97
CA ILE A 40 -5.80 4.10 -9.85
C ILE A 40 -5.63 3.33 -11.17
N THR A 41 -6.72 2.83 -11.75
CA THR A 41 -6.67 2.06 -13.02
C THR A 41 -6.11 2.90 -14.16
N ASN A 42 -6.55 4.16 -14.29
CA ASN A 42 -6.03 5.10 -15.28
C ASN A 42 -4.54 5.39 -15.06
N TRP A 43 -4.10 5.57 -13.82
CA TRP A 43 -2.68 5.78 -13.51
C TRP A 43 -1.82 4.57 -13.89
N LEU A 44 -2.29 3.35 -13.57
CA LEU A 44 -1.58 2.13 -13.93
C LEU A 44 -1.48 1.94 -15.45
N SER A 45 -2.57 2.20 -16.18
CA SER A 45 -2.56 2.18 -17.65
C SER A 45 -1.61 3.24 -18.21
N TYR A 46 -1.73 4.49 -17.78
CA TYR A 46 -0.91 5.60 -18.28
C TYR A 46 0.59 5.43 -17.98
N LYS A 47 0.93 5.02 -16.74
CA LYS A 47 2.32 4.99 -16.27
C LYS A 47 3.03 3.67 -16.56
N HIS A 48 2.29 2.58 -16.63
CA HIS A 48 2.84 1.22 -16.67
C HIS A 48 2.28 0.36 -17.80
N ASP A 49 1.42 0.89 -18.68
CA ASP A 49 0.74 0.15 -19.75
C ASP A 49 -0.01 -1.09 -19.21
N TRP A 50 -0.51 -0.97 -17.97
CA TRP A 50 -1.15 -2.08 -17.27
C TRP A 50 -2.65 -1.84 -17.10
N ASP A 51 -3.44 -2.60 -17.86
CA ASP A 51 -4.90 -2.60 -17.76
C ASP A 51 -5.38 -3.51 -16.60
N VAL A 52 -5.87 -2.89 -15.53
CA VAL A 52 -6.34 -3.56 -14.31
C VAL A 52 -7.84 -3.39 -14.17
N LYS A 53 -8.56 -4.48 -13.93
CA LYS A 53 -9.99 -4.43 -13.60
C LYS A 53 -10.19 -3.78 -12.24
N SER A 54 -11.09 -2.80 -12.15
CA SER A 54 -11.41 -2.13 -10.88
C SER A 54 -11.84 -3.11 -9.78
N SER A 55 -12.53 -4.20 -10.14
CA SER A 55 -12.92 -5.28 -9.22
C SER A 55 -11.75 -6.04 -8.59
N SER A 56 -10.54 -5.89 -9.11
CA SER A 56 -9.32 -6.53 -8.59
C SER A 56 -8.57 -5.63 -7.61
N ILE A 57 -9.04 -4.41 -7.35
CA ILE A 57 -8.41 -3.46 -6.42
C ILE A 57 -8.91 -3.73 -5.00
N VAL A 58 -7.97 -3.93 -4.07
CA VAL A 58 -8.23 -4.04 -2.63
C VAL A 58 -7.44 -2.97 -1.89
N TYR A 59 -8.10 -2.28 -0.97
CA TYR A 59 -7.50 -1.19 -0.19
C TYR A 59 -6.89 -1.71 1.11
N SER A 60 -5.72 -1.18 1.46
CA SER A 60 -4.98 -1.50 2.68
C SER A 60 -4.27 -0.24 3.17
N PRO A 61 -4.10 -0.07 4.50
CA PRO A 61 -3.42 1.09 5.06
C PRO A 61 -1.92 1.17 4.70
N GLY A 62 -1.33 0.10 4.16
CA GLY A 62 0.05 0.13 3.68
C GLY A 62 0.56 -1.21 3.15
N VAL A 63 1.68 -1.17 2.43
CA VAL A 63 2.26 -2.35 1.75
C VAL A 63 2.65 -3.45 2.74
N ILE A 64 3.25 -3.10 3.88
CA ILE A 64 3.65 -4.10 4.90
C ILE A 64 2.45 -4.83 5.50
N VAL A 65 1.36 -4.12 5.77
CA VAL A 65 0.11 -4.74 6.25
C VAL A 65 -0.44 -5.70 5.18
N THR A 66 -0.43 -5.29 3.91
CA THR A 66 -0.83 -6.16 2.78
C THR A 66 0.04 -7.40 2.67
N LEU A 67 1.36 -7.30 2.85
CA LEU A 67 2.26 -8.45 2.81
C LEU A 67 1.99 -9.43 3.96
N HIS A 68 1.73 -8.93 5.17
CA HIS A 68 1.30 -9.79 6.29
C HIS A 68 0.00 -10.53 5.97
N MET A 69 -1.02 -9.82 5.45
CA MET A 69 -2.29 -10.44 5.07
C MET A 69 -2.10 -11.47 3.95
N ALA A 70 -1.28 -11.17 2.94
CA ALA A 70 -0.98 -12.11 1.85
C ALA A 70 -0.31 -13.38 2.39
N MET A 71 0.67 -13.25 3.30
CA MET A 71 1.27 -14.41 3.95
C MET A 71 0.25 -15.24 4.71
N GLN A 72 -0.60 -14.62 5.53
CA GLN A 72 -1.65 -15.33 6.28
C GLN A 72 -2.69 -16.00 5.38
N THR A 73 -2.93 -15.44 4.19
CA THR A 73 -3.94 -15.95 3.26
C THR A 73 -3.41 -17.09 2.38
N PHE A 74 -2.13 -17.06 2.04
CA PHE A 74 -1.55 -17.94 1.01
C PHE A 74 -0.50 -18.93 1.52
N THR A 75 -0.24 -18.98 2.83
CA THR A 75 0.73 -19.89 3.44
C THR A 75 0.23 -20.48 4.74
N GLU A 76 0.70 -21.67 5.07
CA GLU A 76 0.49 -22.34 6.34
C GLU A 76 1.80 -22.42 7.16
N VAL A 77 1.68 -22.76 8.45
CA VAL A 77 2.85 -22.98 9.31
C VAL A 77 3.71 -24.09 8.72
N GLY A 78 4.99 -23.77 8.46
CA GLY A 78 5.97 -24.68 7.87
C GLY A 78 6.19 -24.50 6.36
N ASP A 79 5.35 -23.73 5.67
CA ASP A 79 5.59 -23.37 4.28
C ASP A 79 6.85 -22.50 4.11
N LYS A 80 7.46 -22.60 2.93
CA LYS A 80 8.69 -21.87 2.60
C LYS A 80 8.38 -20.66 1.74
N VAL A 81 8.84 -19.48 2.18
CA VAL A 81 8.73 -18.22 1.43
C VAL A 81 10.10 -17.82 0.89
N LEU A 82 10.16 -17.47 -0.39
CA LEU A 82 11.39 -17.04 -1.06
C LEU A 82 11.50 -15.52 -1.08
N ILE A 83 12.67 -15.00 -0.72
CA ILE A 83 13.07 -13.60 -0.90
C ILE A 83 14.43 -13.54 -1.61
N GLN A 84 14.66 -12.52 -2.43
CA GLN A 84 15.92 -12.36 -3.16
C GLN A 84 16.95 -11.55 -2.34
N THR A 85 18.18 -12.03 -2.23
CA THR A 85 19.29 -11.40 -1.49
C THR A 85 20.55 -11.32 -2.38
N PRO A 86 21.47 -10.33 -2.24
CA PRO A 86 21.58 -9.31 -1.17
C PRO A 86 21.54 -7.81 -1.63
N PRO A 87 21.14 -6.86 -0.74
CA PRO A 87 20.14 -6.94 0.33
C PRO A 87 18.73 -6.53 -0.16
N VAL A 88 17.70 -7.03 0.52
CA VAL A 88 16.29 -6.60 0.36
C VAL A 88 15.81 -5.84 1.60
N TYR A 89 14.68 -5.14 1.48
CA TYR A 89 14.07 -4.34 2.52
C TYR A 89 13.87 -5.14 3.83
N PRO A 90 14.43 -4.70 5.00
CA PRO A 90 14.45 -5.49 6.23
C PRO A 90 13.11 -6.08 6.69
N PRO A 91 11.97 -5.38 6.58
CA PRO A 91 10.67 -5.94 6.94
C PRO A 91 10.31 -7.25 6.24
N PHE A 92 10.88 -7.56 5.06
CA PHE A 92 10.63 -8.83 4.38
C PHE A 92 11.09 -10.03 5.22
N TYR A 93 12.19 -9.88 5.97
CA TYR A 93 12.67 -10.92 6.90
C TYR A 93 11.76 -11.05 8.12
N ASP A 94 11.27 -9.93 8.64
CA ASP A 94 10.45 -9.89 9.85
C ASP A 94 9.06 -10.48 9.62
N ILE A 95 8.45 -10.20 8.46
CA ILE A 95 7.14 -10.78 8.08
C ILE A 95 7.24 -12.32 8.06
N ILE A 96 8.32 -12.88 7.52
CA ILE A 96 8.53 -14.34 7.43
C ILE A 96 8.76 -14.96 8.82
N LYS A 97 9.65 -14.37 9.62
CA LYS A 97 9.98 -14.90 10.96
C LYS A 97 8.77 -14.93 11.89
N ASN A 98 7.95 -13.89 11.88
CA ASN A 98 6.83 -13.74 12.82
C ASN A 98 5.66 -14.70 12.54
N MET A 99 5.62 -15.34 11.36
CA MET A 99 4.61 -16.34 11.01
C MET A 99 5.04 -17.78 11.33
N ILE A 100 6.35 -18.08 11.29
CA ILE A 100 6.90 -19.41 11.59
C ILE A 100 6.98 -19.67 13.11
N ALA A 101 6.91 -18.61 13.92
CA ALA A 101 7.08 -18.67 15.37
C ALA A 101 5.79 -18.93 16.19
N ASN A 102 4.65 -19.17 15.54
CA ASN A 102 3.38 -19.53 16.19
C ASN A 102 3.00 -20.98 15.90
#